data_AF-A0A4P8ZZC1-F1
#
_entry.id   AF-A0A4P8ZZC1-F1
#
_cell.length_a   1.000
_cell.length_b   1.000
_cell.length_c   1.000
_cell.angle_alpha   90.00
_cell.angle_beta   90.00
_cell.angle_gamma   90.00
#
_symmetry.space_group_name_H-M   'P 1'
#
loop_
_entity.id
_entity.type
_entity.pdbx_description
1 polymer ?
#
loop_
_entity_poly.entity_id
_entity_poly.type
_entity_poly.pdbx_seq_one_letter_code
_entity_poly.pdbx_strand_id
1 'polypeptide(L)'
;MKSPESPRKETDISHGQAAEAWLDLQTLTPEIDSIKERRESILELCSGSKNKSLPEIINEQVSDYGRVIVGLENIAEKLNLETLPTVKQDYYCIHNSENHYYILIHRQSLAIYIADFPNNTQAVNNAEMGDLSMRKFKHDSSNYIFDYLKIESSCSRWLNHRLKDIKSKILHN
;
A
#
# COMPACT_ATOMS: atom_id res chain seq x y z
N MET A 1 -33.03 -7.46 -34.53
CA MET A 1 -32.01 -6.41 -34.40
C MET A 1 -31.67 -6.28 -32.92
N LYS A 2 -30.46 -6.65 -32.51
CA LYS A 2 -29.95 -6.34 -31.17
C LYS A 2 -29.32 -4.95 -31.25
N SER A 3 -29.70 -4.06 -30.33
CA SER A 3 -29.09 -2.75 -30.17
C SER A 3 -27.58 -2.91 -29.93
N PRO A 4 -26.69 -2.10 -30.52
CA PRO A 4 -25.32 -2.05 -30.08
C PRO A 4 -25.34 -1.46 -28.66
N GLU A 5 -24.91 -2.25 -27.67
CA GLU A 5 -24.56 -1.71 -26.37
C GLU A 5 -23.47 -0.65 -26.59
N SER A 6 -23.77 0.58 -26.19
CA SER A 6 -22.82 1.69 -26.21
C SER A 6 -21.56 1.28 -25.45
N PRO A 7 -20.35 1.63 -25.91
CA PRO A 7 -19.14 1.41 -25.12
C PRO A 7 -19.35 2.07 -23.77
N ARG A 8 -19.13 1.34 -22.68
CA ARG A 8 -19.05 1.93 -21.33
C ARG A 8 -18.02 3.06 -21.44
N LYS A 9 -18.47 4.31 -21.31
CA LYS A 9 -17.54 5.44 -21.14
C LYS A 9 -16.65 5.07 -19.96
N GLU A 10 -15.36 4.89 -20.20
CA GLU A 10 -14.39 5.19 -19.15
C GLU A 10 -14.79 6.57 -18.63
N THR A 11 -15.01 6.69 -17.32
CA THR A 11 -15.36 7.97 -16.72
C THR A 11 -14.14 8.89 -16.88
N ASP A 12 -14.15 9.68 -17.95
CA ASP A 12 -13.20 10.76 -18.16
C ASP A 12 -13.20 11.65 -16.92
N ILE A 13 -12.02 11.89 -16.35
CA ILE A 13 -11.88 12.85 -15.25
C ILE A 13 -11.79 14.25 -15.85
N SER A 14 -12.25 15.27 -15.14
CA SER A 14 -12.04 16.64 -15.58
C SER A 14 -10.56 17.04 -15.47
N HIS A 15 -10.15 18.02 -16.30
CA HIS A 15 -8.82 18.60 -16.21
C HIS A 15 -8.52 19.17 -14.81
N GLY A 16 -9.53 19.73 -14.13
CA GLY A 16 -9.41 20.19 -12.74
C GLY A 16 -9.08 19.05 -11.77
N GLN A 17 -9.78 17.91 -11.87
CA GLN A 17 -9.47 16.73 -11.06
C GLN A 17 -8.06 16.20 -11.32
N ALA A 18 -7.61 16.18 -12.58
CA ALA A 18 -6.26 15.76 -12.93
C ALA A 18 -5.19 16.70 -12.33
N ALA A 19 -5.42 18.02 -12.38
CA ALA A 19 -4.51 19.01 -11.81
C ALA A 19 -4.43 18.92 -10.27
N GLU A 20 -5.55 18.73 -9.58
CA GLU A 20 -5.59 18.52 -8.14
C GLU A 20 -4.86 17.24 -7.73
N ALA A 21 -5.13 16.12 -8.42
CA ALA A 21 -4.46 14.85 -8.18
C ALA A 21 -2.95 14.94 -8.43
N TRP A 22 -2.52 15.71 -9.43
CA TRP A 22 -1.12 15.97 -9.70
C TRP A 22 -0.45 16.75 -8.57
N LEU A 23 -1.11 17.78 -8.04
CA LEU A 23 -0.61 18.54 -6.91
C LEU A 23 -0.49 17.67 -5.66
N ASP A 24 -1.52 16.87 -5.35
CA ASP A 24 -1.49 15.93 -4.22
C ASP A 24 -0.33 14.94 -4.36
N LEU A 25 -0.10 14.40 -5.57
CA LEU A 25 1.02 13.50 -5.84
C LEU A 25 2.38 14.16 -5.60
N GLN A 26 2.53 15.45 -5.95
CA GLN A 26 3.76 16.20 -5.65
C GLN A 26 3.99 16.33 -4.15
N THR A 27 2.95 16.49 -3.33
CA THR A 27 3.10 16.56 -1.88
C THR A 27 3.63 15.26 -1.25
N LEU A 28 3.38 14.11 -1.89
CA LEU A 28 3.86 12.81 -1.44
C LEU A 28 5.25 12.45 -2.00
N THR A 29 5.76 13.18 -2.99
CA THR A 29 7.01 12.83 -3.68
C THR A 29 8.22 12.78 -2.73
N PRO A 30 8.41 13.72 -1.79
CA PRO A 30 9.53 13.66 -0.84
C PRO A 30 9.51 12.39 0.03
N GLU A 31 8.34 11.97 0.50
CA GLU A 31 8.20 10.74 1.31
C GLU A 31 8.46 9.50 0.46
N ILE A 32 7.98 9.46 -0.79
CA ILE A 32 8.22 8.36 -1.73
C ILE A 32 9.72 8.20 -2.02
N ASP A 33 10.43 9.30 -2.24
CA ASP A 33 11.86 9.26 -2.53
C ASP A 33 12.66 8.86 -1.29
N SER A 34 12.28 9.35 -0.10
CA SER A 34 12.88 8.93 1.18
C SER A 34 12.67 7.44 1.46
N ILE A 35 11.48 6.89 1.14
CA ILE A 35 11.22 5.44 1.22
C ILE A 35 12.21 4.67 0.33
N LYS A 36 12.43 5.10 -0.91
CA LYS A 36 13.34 4.38 -1.82
C LYS A 36 14.79 4.41 -1.33
N GLU A 37 15.24 5.58 -0.88
CA GLU A 37 16.60 5.76 -0.37
C GLU A 37 16.84 4.90 0.88
N ARG A 38 15.99 5.04 1.91
CA ARG A 38 16.13 4.27 3.16
C ARG A 38 16.00 2.78 2.95
N ARG A 39 15.20 2.32 1.96
CA ARG A 39 15.04 0.90 1.63
C ARG A 39 16.39 0.26 1.30
N GLU A 40 17.19 0.89 0.47
CA GLU A 40 18.52 0.38 0.08
C GLU A 40 19.43 0.25 1.30
N SER A 41 19.46 1.30 2.14
CA SER A 41 20.23 1.28 3.39
C SER A 41 19.75 0.21 4.36
N ILE A 42 18.44 0.04 4.55
CA ILE A 42 17.89 -0.98 5.45
C ILE A 42 18.26 -2.38 4.96
N LEU A 43 18.13 -2.67 3.67
CA LEU A 43 18.45 -3.98 3.10
C LEU A 43 19.94 -4.31 3.25
N GLU A 44 20.82 -3.32 3.07
CA GLU A 44 22.25 -3.46 3.33
C GLU A 44 22.51 -3.76 4.82
N LEU A 45 21.90 -3.01 5.73
CA LEU A 45 22.06 -3.21 7.18
C LEU A 45 21.55 -4.58 7.65
N CYS A 46 20.45 -5.08 7.07
CA CYS A 46 19.95 -6.43 7.32
C CYS A 46 20.93 -7.54 6.91
N SER A 47 21.89 -7.27 6.01
CA SER A 47 22.77 -8.28 5.41
C SER A 47 24.10 -8.52 6.13
N GLY A 48 24.53 -7.67 7.08
CA GLY A 48 25.91 -7.81 7.57
C GLY A 48 26.35 -7.10 8.84
N SER A 49 25.53 -6.29 9.52
CA SER A 49 26.01 -5.63 10.75
C SER A 49 24.92 -5.37 11.80
N LYS A 50 25.29 -5.56 13.08
CA LYS A 50 24.45 -5.13 14.21
C LYS A 50 24.41 -3.61 14.24
N ASN A 51 23.34 -3.02 13.73
CA ASN A 51 23.09 -1.59 13.83
C ASN A 51 22.00 -1.31 14.88
N LYS A 52 22.36 -0.53 15.92
CA LYS A 52 21.44 -0.18 17.01
C LYS A 52 20.29 0.73 16.56
N SER A 53 20.44 1.50 15.49
CA SER A 53 19.38 2.37 14.96
C SER A 53 18.48 1.66 13.95
N LEU A 54 18.80 0.43 13.53
CA LEU A 54 18.00 -0.30 12.53
C LEU A 54 16.51 -0.43 12.90
N PRO A 55 16.12 -0.73 14.16
CA PRO A 55 14.70 -0.74 14.55
C PRO A 55 14.00 0.61 14.32
N GLU A 56 14.65 1.72 14.66
CA GLU A 56 14.07 3.07 14.53
C GLU A 56 13.93 3.46 13.06
N ILE A 57 14.96 3.20 12.24
CA ILE A 57 14.93 3.45 10.79
C ILE A 57 13.81 2.62 10.13
N ILE A 58 13.66 1.35 10.51
CA ILE A 58 12.57 0.50 10.03
C ILE A 58 11.20 1.03 10.48
N ASN A 59 11.08 1.50 11.72
CA ASN A 59 9.82 2.03 12.22
C ASN A 59 9.36 3.27 11.43
N GLU A 60 10.30 4.16 11.12
CA GLU A 60 10.06 5.33 10.27
C GLU A 60 9.63 4.89 8.86
N GLN A 61 10.36 3.95 8.25
CA GLN A 61 10.02 3.41 6.93
C GLN A 61 8.61 2.79 6.87
N VAL A 62 8.22 2.03 7.90
CA VAL A 62 6.87 1.42 7.98
C VAL A 62 5.80 2.49 8.16
N SER A 63 6.07 3.53 8.94
CA SER A 63 5.16 4.68 9.09
C SER A 63 4.95 5.39 7.76
N ASP A 64 6.02 5.62 7.01
CA ASP A 64 5.96 6.31 5.72
C ASP A 64 5.17 5.51 4.68
N TYR A 65 5.32 4.18 4.64
CA TYR A 65 4.43 3.34 3.83
C TYR A 65 2.96 3.56 4.17
N GLY A 66 2.60 3.62 5.47
CA GLY A 66 1.23 3.85 5.90
C GLY A 66 0.66 5.17 5.39
N ARG A 67 1.44 6.25 5.50
CA ARG A 67 1.07 7.59 5.00
C ARG A 67 0.91 7.61 3.48
N VAL A 68 1.94 7.17 2.77
CA VAL A 68 2.01 7.22 1.31
C VAL A 68 0.93 6.35 0.66
N ILE A 69 0.69 5.13 1.17
CA ILE A 69 -0.33 4.25 0.63
C ILE A 69 -1.73 4.87 0.75
N VAL A 70 -2.08 5.39 1.94
CA VAL A 70 -3.38 6.05 2.13
C VAL A 70 -3.50 7.29 1.25
N GLY A 71 -2.44 8.09 1.15
CA GLY A 71 -2.41 9.27 0.28
C GLY A 71 -2.63 8.92 -1.20
N LEU A 72 -1.96 7.88 -1.71
CA LEU A 72 -2.12 7.43 -3.09
C LEU A 72 -3.49 6.82 -3.36
N GLU A 73 -4.11 6.14 -2.39
CA GLU A 73 -5.46 5.61 -2.54
C GLU A 73 -6.53 6.71 -2.56
N ASN A 74 -6.34 7.78 -1.79
CA ASN A 74 -7.20 8.97 -1.88
C ASN A 74 -7.08 9.64 -3.26
N ILE A 75 -5.87 9.71 -3.82
CA ILE A 75 -5.65 10.21 -5.18
C ILE A 75 -6.32 9.28 -6.21
N ALA A 76 -6.16 7.96 -6.05
CA ALA A 76 -6.79 6.98 -6.92
C ALA A 76 -8.32 7.12 -6.94
N GLU A 77 -8.94 7.32 -5.77
CA GLU A 77 -10.39 7.57 -5.66
C GLU A 77 -10.81 8.83 -6.41
N LYS A 78 -10.08 9.95 -6.26
CA LYS A 78 -10.33 11.20 -7.01
C LYS A 78 -10.24 11.01 -8.53
N LEU A 79 -9.40 10.08 -8.97
CA LEU A 79 -9.15 9.75 -10.37
C LEU A 79 -10.09 8.67 -10.91
N ASN A 80 -11.09 8.22 -10.14
CA ASN A 80 -11.98 7.10 -10.46
C ASN A 80 -11.23 5.80 -10.78
N LEU A 81 -10.05 5.60 -10.18
CA LEU A 81 -9.30 4.34 -10.27
C LEU A 81 -9.82 3.36 -9.22
N GLU A 82 -9.76 2.06 -9.53
CA GLU A 82 -10.06 1.02 -8.56
C GLU A 82 -9.07 1.09 -7.39
N THR A 83 -9.62 1.23 -6.18
CA THR A 83 -8.88 1.29 -4.93
C THR A 83 -8.64 -0.10 -4.34
N LEU A 84 -7.71 -0.19 -3.40
CA LEU A 84 -7.44 -1.39 -2.64
C LEU A 84 -8.74 -1.89 -1.96
N PRO A 85 -8.93 -3.22 -1.89
CA PRO A 85 -10.01 -3.79 -1.10
C PRO A 85 -9.98 -3.26 0.33
N THR A 86 -11.16 -2.98 0.87
CA THR A 86 -11.31 -2.50 2.24
C THR A 86 -11.82 -3.60 3.17
N VAL A 87 -11.22 -3.69 4.36
CA VAL A 87 -11.58 -4.67 5.38
C VAL A 87 -12.14 -3.93 6.58
N LYS A 88 -13.32 -4.35 7.05
CA LYS A 88 -14.08 -3.65 8.11
C LYS A 88 -14.28 -2.15 7.80
N GLN A 89 -14.18 -1.74 6.53
CA GLN A 89 -14.20 -0.35 6.03
C GLN A 89 -13.04 0.56 6.51
N ASP A 90 -12.31 0.15 7.55
CA ASP A 90 -11.26 0.94 8.20
C ASP A 90 -9.84 0.66 7.68
N TYR A 91 -9.64 -0.44 6.94
CA TYR A 91 -8.32 -0.87 6.49
C TYR A 91 -8.25 -1.04 4.98
N TYR A 92 -7.21 -0.51 4.34
CA TYR A 92 -6.78 -0.97 3.02
C TYR A 92 -6.02 -2.29 3.15
N CYS A 93 -6.18 -3.17 2.16
CA CYS A 93 -5.69 -4.54 2.22
C CYS A 93 -4.85 -4.90 1.00
N ILE A 94 -3.57 -5.17 1.21
CA ILE A 94 -2.66 -5.72 0.20
C ILE A 94 -2.50 -7.22 0.47
N HIS A 95 -2.97 -8.04 -0.46
CA HIS A 95 -2.84 -9.49 -0.39
C HIS A 95 -1.53 -9.96 -1.03
N ASN A 96 -0.72 -10.73 -0.28
CA ASN A 96 0.39 -11.49 -0.84
C ASN A 96 -0.04 -12.96 -0.98
N SER A 97 -0.48 -13.33 -2.18
CA SER A 97 -0.93 -14.69 -2.49
C SER A 97 0.18 -15.72 -2.52
N GLU A 98 1.40 -15.31 -2.87
CA GLU A 98 2.57 -16.20 -2.96
C GLU A 98 2.99 -16.70 -1.58
N ASN A 99 2.90 -15.85 -0.57
CA ASN A 99 3.38 -16.13 0.79
C ASN A 99 2.25 -16.19 1.83
N HIS A 100 0.98 -16.18 1.39
CA HIS A 100 -0.22 -16.35 2.21
C HIS A 100 -0.30 -15.40 3.43
N TYR A 101 -0.16 -14.10 3.19
CA TYR A 101 -0.37 -13.08 4.22
C TYR A 101 -1.02 -11.81 3.66
N TYR A 102 -1.55 -10.99 4.57
CA TYR A 102 -2.11 -9.68 4.27
C TYR A 102 -1.33 -8.58 4.98
N ILE A 103 -1.11 -7.48 4.27
CA ILE A 103 -0.72 -6.20 4.86
C ILE A 103 -1.96 -5.32 4.93
N LEU A 104 -2.28 -4.87 6.14
CA LEU A 104 -3.47 -4.09 6.44
C LEU A 104 -3.04 -2.69 6.90
N ILE A 105 -3.48 -1.66 6.20
CA ILE A 105 -3.16 -0.26 6.49
C ILE A 105 -4.41 0.42 7.03
N HIS A 106 -4.39 0.80 8.30
CA HIS A 106 -5.51 1.49 8.91
C HIS A 106 -5.62 2.91 8.35
N ARG A 107 -6.78 3.26 7.76
CA ARG A 107 -6.97 4.49 6.98
C ARG A 107 -6.82 5.76 7.79
N GLN A 108 -7.24 5.75 9.06
CA GLN A 108 -7.18 6.92 9.93
C GLN A 108 -5.86 7.04 10.69
N SER A 109 -5.40 5.95 11.29
CA SER A 109 -4.20 5.97 12.15
C SER A 109 -2.92 5.69 11.37
N LEU A 110 -3.03 5.33 10.08
CA LEU A 110 -1.91 5.03 9.17
C LEU A 110 -1.04 3.85 9.65
N ALA A 111 -1.54 3.09 10.62
CA ALA A 111 -0.80 2.01 11.24
C ALA A 111 -0.87 0.76 10.35
N ILE A 112 0.26 0.08 10.22
CA ILE A 112 0.37 -1.15 9.45
C ILE A 112 0.23 -2.37 10.38
N TYR A 113 -0.58 -3.32 9.94
CA TYR A 113 -0.82 -4.61 10.57
C TYR A 113 -0.49 -5.72 9.58
N ILE A 114 -0.05 -6.85 10.12
CA ILE A 114 0.16 -8.08 9.37
C ILE A 114 -0.89 -9.08 9.84
N ALA A 115 -1.50 -9.81 8.90
CA ALA A 115 -2.33 -10.96 9.20
C ALA A 115 -1.79 -12.16 8.42
N ASP A 116 -1.23 -13.11 9.15
CA ASP A 116 -0.69 -14.35 8.60
C ASP A 116 -1.83 -15.36 8.45
N PHE A 117 -1.95 -16.02 7.29
CA PHE A 117 -2.95 -17.08 7.10
C PHE A 117 -2.39 -18.44 7.52
N PRO A 118 -3.12 -19.22 8.33
CA PRO A 118 -2.73 -20.59 8.62
C PRO A 118 -3.12 -21.59 7.50
N ASN A 119 -4.01 -21.23 6.54
CA ASN A 119 -4.56 -22.18 5.56
C ASN A 119 -4.67 -21.62 4.12
N ASN A 120 -4.51 -22.52 3.14
CA ASN A 120 -4.49 -22.35 1.67
C ASN A 120 -5.79 -21.79 1.00
N THR A 121 -6.63 -21.04 1.70
CA THR A 121 -7.87 -20.50 1.11
C THR A 121 -7.59 -19.26 0.26
N GLN A 122 -7.83 -19.40 -1.04
CA GLN A 122 -7.80 -18.31 -2.01
C GLN A 122 -8.92 -17.32 -1.71
N ALA A 123 -8.54 -16.04 -1.58
CA ALA A 123 -9.42 -14.87 -1.55
C ALA A 123 -10.37 -14.81 -0.36
N VAL A 124 -9.93 -14.08 0.66
CA VAL A 124 -10.73 -13.85 1.86
C VAL A 124 -11.81 -12.84 1.51
N ASN A 125 -13.06 -13.30 1.52
CA ASN A 125 -14.22 -12.42 1.48
C ASN A 125 -14.33 -11.66 2.83
N ASN A 126 -15.06 -10.54 2.87
CA ASN A 126 -15.17 -9.70 4.08
C ASN A 126 -15.66 -10.45 5.34
N ALA A 127 -16.32 -11.61 5.17
CA ALA A 127 -16.80 -12.44 6.27
C ALA A 127 -15.67 -13.27 6.91
N GLU A 128 -14.72 -13.76 6.11
CA GLU A 128 -13.60 -14.61 6.57
C GLU A 128 -12.40 -13.81 7.12
N MET A 129 -12.33 -12.48 6.86
CA MET A 129 -11.29 -11.61 7.45
C MET A 129 -11.51 -11.38 8.96
N GLY A 130 -12.69 -11.71 9.49
CA GLY A 130 -13.05 -11.54 10.91
C GLY A 130 -12.22 -12.38 11.87
N ASP A 131 -11.76 -13.54 11.42
CA ASP A 131 -11.00 -14.53 12.21
C ASP A 131 -9.48 -14.36 12.08
N LEU A 132 -9.02 -13.33 11.36
CA LEU A 132 -7.60 -13.08 11.20
C LEU A 132 -6.99 -12.54 12.49
N SER A 133 -5.97 -13.23 12.98
CA SER A 133 -5.09 -12.73 14.03
C SER A 133 -4.22 -11.59 13.49
N MET A 134 -4.82 -10.41 13.39
CA MET A 134 -4.14 -9.17 13.01
C MET A 134 -3.18 -8.73 14.12
N ARG A 135 -1.93 -8.46 13.74
CA ARG A 135 -0.91 -7.93 14.66
C ARG A 135 -0.33 -6.65 14.12
N LYS A 136 -0.31 -5.61 14.95
CA LYS A 136 0.31 -4.33 14.61
C LYS A 136 1.82 -4.52 14.43
N PHE A 137 2.41 -3.88 13.43
CA PHE A 137 3.85 -3.82 13.32
C PHE A 137 4.46 -3.16 14.57
N LYS A 138 5.55 -3.72 15.05
CA LYS A 138 6.27 -3.31 16.26
C LYS A 138 7.76 -3.49 16.04
N HIS A 139 8.52 -2.40 16.07
CA HIS A 139 9.98 -2.44 15.84
C HIS A 139 10.77 -3.02 17.03
N ASP A 140 10.16 -3.08 18.21
CA ASP A 140 10.69 -3.70 19.44
C ASP A 140 10.37 -5.20 19.55
N SER A 141 9.62 -5.75 18.59
CA SER A 141 9.33 -7.18 18.49
C SER A 141 10.59 -7.97 18.14
N SER A 142 10.73 -9.19 18.66
CA SER A 142 11.81 -10.10 18.26
C SER A 142 11.80 -10.44 16.76
N ASN A 143 10.64 -10.30 16.10
CA ASN A 143 10.43 -10.65 14.69
C ASN A 143 10.35 -9.43 13.76
N TYR A 144 10.70 -8.23 14.24
CA TYR A 144 10.48 -6.98 13.51
C TYR A 144 11.15 -6.95 12.12
N ILE A 145 12.31 -7.59 11.95
CA ILE A 145 13.00 -7.66 10.65
C ILE A 145 12.17 -8.48 9.65
N PHE A 146 11.71 -9.66 10.06
CA PHE A 146 10.90 -10.53 9.20
C PHE A 146 9.58 -9.88 8.81
N ASP A 147 8.95 -9.21 9.78
CA ASP A 147 7.72 -8.44 9.58
C ASP A 147 7.95 -7.27 8.62
N TYR A 148 9.06 -6.55 8.81
CA TYR A 148 9.46 -5.48 7.93
C TYR A 148 9.65 -5.98 6.50
N LEU A 149 10.34 -7.11 6.28
CA LEU A 149 10.55 -7.65 4.94
C LEU A 149 9.23 -8.01 4.23
N LYS A 150 8.23 -8.53 4.97
CA LYS A 150 6.88 -8.75 4.42
C LYS A 150 6.21 -7.45 4.01
N ILE A 151 6.29 -6.43 4.85
CA ILE A 151 5.73 -5.10 4.60
C ILE A 151 6.44 -4.46 3.40
N GLU A 152 7.76 -4.39 3.43
CA GLU A 152 8.59 -3.79 2.39
C GLU A 152 8.30 -4.42 1.03
N SER A 153 8.34 -5.74 0.93
CA SER A 153 8.13 -6.44 -0.35
C SER A 153 6.75 -6.16 -0.93
N SER A 154 5.71 -6.25 -0.11
CA SER A 154 4.32 -6.01 -0.53
C SER A 154 4.05 -4.54 -0.84
N CYS A 155 4.45 -3.63 0.05
CA CYS A 155 4.20 -2.19 -0.10
C CYS A 155 5.03 -1.59 -1.23
N SER A 156 6.30 -1.95 -1.41
CA SER A 156 7.13 -1.46 -2.53
C SER A 156 6.56 -1.88 -3.89
N ARG A 157 6.15 -3.15 -4.01
CA ARG A 157 5.56 -3.67 -5.26
C ARG A 157 4.28 -2.92 -5.60
N TRP A 158 3.40 -2.76 -4.61
CA TRP A 158 2.16 -2.03 -4.75
C TRP A 158 2.40 -0.54 -5.06
N LEU A 159 3.31 0.12 -4.35
CA LEU A 159 3.64 1.53 -4.50
C LEU A 159 4.08 1.83 -5.94
N ASN A 160 5.00 1.02 -6.47
CA ASN A 160 5.50 1.18 -7.84
C ASN A 160 4.39 0.99 -8.88
N HIS A 161 3.50 0.01 -8.68
CA HIS A 161 2.35 -0.19 -9.56
C HIS A 161 1.40 1.01 -9.52
N ARG A 162 0.99 1.42 -8.32
CA ARG A 162 0.00 2.49 -8.14
C ARG A 162 0.49 3.83 -8.67
N LEU A 163 1.77 4.15 -8.47
CA LEU A 163 2.37 5.38 -9.03
C LEU A 163 2.31 5.40 -10.55
N LYS A 164 2.47 4.25 -11.21
CA LYS A 164 2.37 4.14 -12.66
C LYS A 164 0.93 4.39 -13.11
N ASP A 165 -0.05 3.79 -12.44
CA ASP A 165 -1.48 3.95 -12.79
C ASP A 165 -1.93 5.40 -12.65
N ILE A 166 -1.61 6.04 -11.51
CA ILE A 166 -1.96 7.44 -11.24
C ILE A 166 -1.33 8.36 -12.29
N LYS A 167 -0.03 8.21 -12.56
CA LYS A 167 0.66 9.04 -13.56
C LYS A 167 0.07 8.84 -14.96
N SER A 168 -0.21 7.59 -15.33
CA SER A 168 -0.84 7.27 -16.61
C SER A 168 -2.22 7.92 -16.72
N LYS A 169 -3.06 7.82 -15.68
CA LYS A 169 -4.39 8.42 -15.65
C LYS A 169 -4.34 9.95 -15.71
N ILE A 170 -3.37 10.60 -15.07
CA ILE A 170 -3.21 12.06 -15.14
C ILE A 170 -2.74 12.52 -16.52
N LEU A 171 -1.79 11.81 -17.15
CA LEU A 171 -1.17 12.23 -18.41
C LEU A 171 -2.02 11.95 -19.65
N HIS A 172 -2.96 11.00 -19.57
CA HIS A 172 -3.76 10.54 -20.72
C HIS A 172 -5.25 10.86 -20.62
N ASN A 173 -5.67 11.66 -19.63
CA ASN A 173 -6.95 12.37 -19.65
C ASN A 173 -6.77 13.77 -20.25
#